data_AF-A0A661X4A3-F1
#
_entry.id   AF-A0A661X4A3-F1
#
_cell.length_a   1.000
_cell.length_b   1.000
_cell.length_c   1.000
_cell.angle_alpha   90.00
_cell.angle_beta   90.00
_cell.angle_gamma   90.00
#
_symmetry.space_group_name_H-M   'P 1'
#
loop_
_entity.id
_entity.type
_entity.pdbx_description
1 polymer ?
#
loop_
_entity_poly.entity_id
_entity_poly.type
_entity_poly.pdbx_seq_one_letter_code
_entity_poly.pdbx_strand_id
1 'polypeptide(L)'
;YRINIGGGKNNLVDFEVMETMDLEGEILAHGEHEDKIEIYRKNGLIIEIEEDEKEKFLAHPSIRFQYIRHKKGNGVSDDLGMLMGGKLFHSISVALGVFLADAIDTFDKYSLKFVEQDFELSQRIKESGIINVSEDDIFKFISLITNPTKDFPDSSQRYFLEINREKKITCLEAHLMYLRGETPPQIDIAFERVPNTELYEYVDEKLKGV
;
A
#
# COMPACT_ATOMS: atom_id res chain seq x y z
N TYR A 1 11.75 -12.78 -11.44
CA TYR A 1 10.79 -13.16 -10.38
C TYR A 1 9.48 -13.60 -11.03
N ARG A 2 9.07 -14.87 -10.96
CA ARG A 2 7.77 -15.33 -11.52
C ARG A 2 6.66 -15.13 -10.49
N ILE A 3 6.41 -13.89 -10.11
CA ILE A 3 5.33 -13.51 -9.19
C ILE A 3 4.32 -12.69 -9.98
N ASN A 4 3.04 -13.07 -9.95
CA ASN A 4 1.99 -12.28 -10.57
C ASN A 4 1.55 -11.19 -9.58
N ILE A 5 2.17 -10.02 -9.67
CA ILE A 5 1.80 -8.85 -8.89
C ILE A 5 0.59 -8.18 -9.55
N GLY A 6 -0.44 -7.96 -8.75
CA GLY A 6 -1.62 -7.21 -9.16
C GLY A 6 -1.35 -5.71 -9.14
N GLY A 7 -2.23 -4.93 -9.73
CA GLY A 7 -2.02 -3.48 -9.75
C GLY A 7 -3.20 -2.73 -10.32
N GLY A 8 -3.17 -1.42 -10.09
CA GLY A 8 -4.22 -0.50 -10.46
C GLY A 8 -3.74 0.91 -10.22
N LYS A 9 -4.64 1.87 -10.43
CA LYS A 9 -4.34 3.28 -10.24
C LYS A 9 -5.52 3.98 -9.57
N ASN A 10 -5.20 4.99 -8.76
CA ASN A 10 -6.19 5.96 -8.32
C ASN A 10 -6.59 6.85 -9.50
N ASN A 11 -7.88 6.90 -9.79
CA ASN A 11 -8.44 7.73 -10.86
C ASN A 11 -9.42 8.74 -10.27
N LEU A 12 -9.58 9.89 -10.93
CA LEU A 12 -10.70 10.78 -10.68
C LEU A 12 -11.95 10.14 -11.26
N VAL A 13 -12.91 9.84 -10.40
CA VAL A 13 -14.14 9.13 -10.75
C VAL A 13 -15.36 9.98 -10.44
N ASP A 14 -16.28 10.08 -11.40
CA ASP A 14 -17.62 10.62 -11.16
C ASP A 14 -18.52 9.53 -10.57
N PHE A 15 -18.91 9.68 -9.30
CA PHE A 15 -19.71 8.69 -8.60
C PHE A 15 -21.15 8.62 -9.12
N GLU A 16 -21.68 9.71 -9.70
CA GLU A 16 -23.00 9.66 -10.34
C GLU A 16 -22.94 8.80 -11.59
N VAL A 17 -21.90 8.96 -12.41
CA VAL A 17 -21.67 8.11 -13.59
C VAL A 17 -21.43 6.67 -13.16
N MET A 18 -20.65 6.45 -12.10
CA MET A 18 -20.40 5.13 -11.53
C MET A 18 -21.70 4.39 -11.20
N GLU A 19 -22.62 5.06 -10.51
CA GLU A 19 -23.94 4.51 -10.19
C GLU A 19 -24.76 4.20 -11.46
N THR A 20 -24.75 5.09 -12.46
CA THR A 20 -25.48 4.81 -13.73
C THR A 20 -24.92 3.64 -14.51
N MET A 21 -23.65 3.30 -14.29
CA MET A 21 -22.97 2.15 -14.90
C MET A 21 -23.13 0.86 -14.10
N ASP A 22 -23.90 0.87 -13.01
CA ASP A 22 -24.06 -0.27 -12.08
C ASP A 22 -22.71 -0.73 -11.51
N LEU A 23 -21.83 0.23 -11.21
CA LEU A 23 -20.53 0.02 -10.62
C LEU A 23 -20.49 0.56 -9.18
N GLU A 24 -19.64 -0.05 -8.36
CA GLU A 24 -19.36 0.38 -7.00
C GLU A 24 -17.85 0.39 -6.77
N GLY A 25 -17.39 1.17 -5.79
CA GLY A 25 -15.97 1.27 -5.43
C GLY A 25 -15.35 -0.10 -5.10
N GLU A 26 -16.10 -1.00 -4.46
CA GLU A 26 -15.68 -2.38 -4.19
C GLU A 26 -15.45 -3.20 -5.47
N ILE A 27 -16.34 -3.06 -6.46
CA ILE A 27 -16.22 -3.74 -7.75
C ILE A 27 -14.98 -3.22 -8.49
N LEU A 28 -14.78 -1.91 -8.51
CA LEU A 28 -13.63 -1.26 -9.13
C LEU A 28 -12.32 -1.65 -8.44
N ALA A 29 -12.33 -1.69 -7.10
CA ALA A 29 -11.16 -2.00 -6.31
C ALA A 29 -10.77 -3.48 -6.35
N HIS A 30 -11.70 -4.41 -6.56
CA HIS A 30 -11.45 -5.87 -6.49
C HIS A 30 -11.55 -6.63 -7.83
N GLY A 31 -12.12 -6.00 -8.86
CA GLY A 31 -12.26 -6.57 -10.20
C GLY A 31 -10.98 -6.59 -11.02
N GLU A 32 -11.11 -6.98 -12.29
CA GLU A 32 -10.07 -6.86 -13.30
C GLU A 32 -10.64 -5.98 -14.41
N HIS A 33 -10.03 -4.82 -14.63
CA HIS A 33 -10.61 -3.73 -15.43
C HIS A 33 -9.66 -3.16 -16.48
N GLU A 34 -8.48 -3.76 -16.68
CA GLU A 34 -7.49 -3.31 -17.66
C GLU A 34 -8.10 -3.13 -19.07
N ASP A 35 -8.98 -4.05 -19.48
CA ASP A 35 -9.67 -4.02 -20.77
C ASP A 35 -10.81 -2.98 -20.84
N LYS A 36 -11.22 -2.40 -19.70
CA LYS A 36 -12.37 -1.50 -19.59
C LYS A 36 -11.99 -0.04 -19.36
N ILE A 37 -10.71 0.27 -19.10
CA ILE A 37 -10.26 1.63 -18.78
C ILE A 37 -10.67 2.64 -19.86
N GLU A 38 -10.49 2.32 -21.15
CA GLU A 38 -10.89 3.22 -22.23
C GLU A 38 -12.41 3.40 -22.31
N ILE A 39 -13.18 2.36 -21.97
CA ILE A 39 -14.64 2.44 -21.90
C ILE A 39 -15.04 3.35 -20.74
N TYR A 40 -14.38 3.24 -19.58
CA TYR A 40 -14.63 4.09 -18.42
C TYR A 40 -14.34 5.57 -18.73
N ARG A 41 -13.23 5.89 -19.39
CA ARG A 41 -12.94 7.25 -19.86
C ARG A 41 -14.01 7.76 -20.82
N LYS A 42 -14.35 6.97 -21.84
CA LYS A 42 -15.32 7.37 -22.88
C LYS A 42 -16.72 7.64 -22.31
N ASN A 43 -17.12 6.93 -21.26
CA ASN A 43 -18.42 7.13 -20.61
C ASN A 43 -18.38 8.21 -19.51
N GLY A 44 -17.24 8.87 -19.28
CA GLY A 44 -17.11 9.91 -18.27
C GLY A 44 -16.98 9.37 -16.84
N LEU A 45 -16.79 8.06 -16.67
CA LEU A 45 -16.53 7.49 -15.35
C LEU A 45 -15.17 7.93 -14.84
N ILE A 46 -14.13 7.79 -15.67
CA ILE A 46 -12.79 8.32 -15.39
C ILE A 46 -12.68 9.68 -16.03
N ILE A 47 -12.37 10.69 -15.23
CA ILE A 47 -12.30 12.09 -15.67
C ILE A 47 -10.83 12.47 -15.83
N GLU A 48 -10.50 13.01 -16.99
CA GLU A 48 -9.21 13.64 -17.25
C GLU A 48 -9.43 15.15 -17.21
N ILE A 49 -8.71 15.82 -16.33
CA ILE A 49 -8.86 17.25 -16.05
C ILE A 49 -7.49 17.88 -16.22
N GLU A 50 -7.42 18.97 -16.96
CA GLU A 50 -6.21 19.76 -17.11
C GLU A 50 -5.81 20.39 -15.76
N GLU A 51 -4.51 20.56 -15.52
CA GLU A 51 -4.01 20.95 -14.19
C GLU A 51 -4.55 22.32 -13.72
N ASP A 52 -4.91 23.21 -14.66
CA ASP A 52 -5.49 24.53 -14.38
C ASP A 52 -6.99 24.49 -14.03
N GLU A 53 -7.69 23.40 -14.32
CA GLU A 53 -9.12 23.22 -13.99
C GLU A 53 -9.34 22.34 -12.75
N LYS A 54 -8.28 21.67 -12.28
CA LYS A 54 -8.31 20.66 -11.21
C LYS A 54 -9.08 21.15 -9.98
N GLU A 55 -8.68 22.24 -9.32
CA GLU A 55 -9.32 22.72 -8.09
C GLU A 55 -10.84 22.94 -8.22
N LYS A 56 -11.31 23.40 -9.38
CA LYS A 56 -12.72 23.65 -9.65
C LYS A 56 -13.52 22.36 -9.76
N PHE A 57 -12.96 21.34 -10.39
CA PHE A 57 -13.59 20.02 -10.52
C PHE A 57 -13.54 19.21 -9.22
N LEU A 58 -12.53 19.39 -8.39
CA LEU A 58 -12.44 18.73 -7.08
C LEU A 58 -13.50 19.22 -6.09
N ALA A 59 -14.01 20.44 -6.28
CA ALA A 59 -15.15 20.95 -5.54
C ALA A 59 -16.48 20.32 -5.98
N HIS A 60 -16.51 19.55 -7.08
CA HIS A 60 -17.72 18.89 -7.54
C HIS A 60 -18.15 17.80 -6.54
N PRO A 61 -19.42 17.76 -6.11
CA PRO A 61 -19.84 16.85 -5.06
C PRO A 61 -19.76 15.37 -5.45
N SER A 62 -19.78 15.04 -6.74
CA SER A 62 -19.73 13.64 -7.22
C SER A 62 -18.34 13.13 -7.58
N ILE A 63 -17.33 14.00 -7.74
CA ILE A 63 -16.02 13.58 -8.24
C ILE A 63 -15.09 13.25 -7.06
N ARG A 64 -14.59 12.02 -6.98
CA ARG A 64 -13.65 11.58 -5.93
C ARG A 64 -12.56 10.68 -6.48
N PHE A 65 -11.49 10.48 -5.71
CA PHE A 65 -10.55 9.42 -6.00
C PHE A 65 -11.20 8.06 -5.77
N GLN A 66 -11.02 7.18 -6.73
CA GLN A 66 -11.34 5.77 -6.60
C GLN A 66 -10.19 4.96 -7.16
N TYR A 67 -9.70 4.02 -6.35
CA TYR A 67 -8.78 3.01 -6.84
C TYR A 67 -9.51 2.09 -7.81
N ILE A 68 -8.98 1.94 -9.02
CA ILE A 68 -9.46 0.99 -10.01
C ILE A 68 -8.35 -0.04 -10.22
N ARG A 69 -8.66 -1.30 -9.95
CA ARG A 69 -7.73 -2.41 -10.18
C ARG A 69 -7.70 -2.74 -11.67
N HIS A 70 -6.54 -2.58 -12.28
CA HIS A 70 -6.37 -2.91 -13.70
C HIS A 70 -6.19 -4.42 -13.84
N LYS A 71 -5.25 -4.99 -13.08
CA LYS A 71 -4.83 -6.39 -13.20
C LYS A 71 -4.91 -7.14 -11.88
N LYS A 72 -5.39 -8.39 -11.90
CA LYS A 72 -5.38 -9.26 -10.72
C LYS A 72 -4.00 -9.87 -10.46
N GLY A 73 -3.67 -9.94 -9.19
CA GLY A 73 -2.47 -10.58 -8.67
C GLY A 73 -2.32 -10.27 -7.18
N ASN A 74 -1.21 -10.70 -6.61
CA ASN A 74 -0.91 -10.45 -5.21
C ASN A 74 -0.51 -8.97 -5.01
N GLY A 75 -0.92 -8.41 -3.87
CA GLY A 75 -0.46 -7.10 -3.41
C GLY A 75 0.90 -7.19 -2.73
N VAL A 76 1.43 -6.02 -2.36
CA VAL A 76 2.52 -5.92 -1.37
C VAL A 76 1.91 -5.94 0.04
N SER A 77 2.70 -6.25 1.07
CA SER A 77 2.29 -6.13 2.47
C SER A 77 3.11 -5.07 3.18
N ASP A 78 2.42 -4.20 3.91
CA ASP A 78 3.04 -3.12 4.69
C ASP A 78 3.83 -3.69 5.88
N ASP A 79 3.34 -4.77 6.51
CA ASP A 79 4.08 -5.49 7.55
C ASP A 79 5.38 -6.07 6.97
N LEU A 80 5.32 -6.73 5.81
CA LEU A 80 6.53 -7.24 5.14
C LEU A 80 7.46 -6.10 4.73
N GLY A 81 6.94 -4.98 4.27
CA GLY A 81 7.70 -3.78 3.95
C GLY A 81 8.55 -3.31 5.13
N MET A 82 7.90 -3.12 6.28
CA MET A 82 8.56 -2.70 7.51
C MET A 82 9.60 -3.72 7.98
N LEU A 83 9.24 -5.01 8.01
CA LEU A 83 10.09 -6.07 8.53
C LEU A 83 11.30 -6.36 7.63
N MET A 84 11.09 -6.47 6.32
CA MET A 84 12.17 -6.68 5.35
C MET A 84 13.10 -5.47 5.29
N GLY A 85 12.54 -4.25 5.28
CA GLY A 85 13.35 -3.02 5.33
C GLY A 85 14.20 -2.97 6.59
N GLY A 86 13.62 -3.25 7.76
CA GLY A 86 14.35 -3.30 9.02
C GLY A 86 15.46 -4.36 9.05
N LYS A 87 15.18 -5.56 8.56
CA LYS A 87 16.12 -6.70 8.55
C LYS A 87 17.27 -6.51 7.55
N LEU A 88 16.98 -6.18 6.30
CA LEU A 88 17.99 -6.05 5.24
C LEU A 88 19.01 -4.95 5.53
N PHE A 89 18.55 -3.84 6.11
CA PHE A 89 19.41 -2.71 6.43
C PHE A 89 19.87 -2.70 7.89
N HIS A 90 19.50 -3.71 8.69
CA HIS A 90 19.75 -3.78 10.13
C HIS A 90 19.43 -2.46 10.86
N SER A 91 18.30 -1.83 10.50
CA SER A 91 18.01 -0.44 10.89
C SER A 91 16.53 -0.23 11.21
N ILE A 92 16.27 0.14 12.47
CA ILE A 92 14.94 0.55 12.92
C ILE A 92 14.47 1.82 12.18
N SER A 93 15.38 2.72 11.84
CA SER A 93 15.04 3.94 11.11
C SER A 93 14.50 3.64 9.71
N VAL A 94 15.01 2.58 9.05
CA VAL A 94 14.48 2.15 7.74
C VAL A 94 13.08 1.56 7.90
N ALA A 95 12.86 0.70 8.89
CA ALA A 95 11.54 0.15 9.19
C ALA A 95 10.49 1.24 9.47
N LEU A 96 10.85 2.23 10.31
CA LEU A 96 9.99 3.37 10.58
C LEU A 96 9.78 4.26 9.34
N GLY A 97 10.79 4.39 8.48
CA GLY A 97 10.65 5.08 7.20
C GLY A 97 9.62 4.44 6.29
N VAL A 98 9.57 3.10 6.21
CA VAL A 98 8.54 2.37 5.45
C VAL A 98 7.15 2.59 6.06
N PHE A 99 7.03 2.45 7.38
CA PHE A 99 5.76 2.74 8.08
C PHE A 99 5.25 4.16 7.82
N LEU A 100 6.15 5.16 7.80
CA LEU A 100 5.80 6.54 7.50
C LEU A 100 5.42 6.75 6.03
N ALA A 101 6.02 6.00 5.10
CA ALA A 101 5.65 6.07 3.68
C ALA A 101 4.21 5.61 3.45
N ASP A 102 3.79 4.49 4.07
CA ASP A 102 2.38 4.04 4.02
C ASP A 102 1.44 5.03 4.74
N ALA A 103 1.90 5.68 5.81
CA ALA A 103 1.11 6.73 6.44
C ALA A 103 0.82 7.90 5.48
N ILE A 104 1.78 8.27 4.63
CA ILE A 104 1.62 9.32 3.61
C ILE A 104 0.61 8.87 2.54
N ASP A 105 0.74 7.66 1.99
CA ASP A 105 -0.24 7.10 1.03
C ASP A 105 -1.66 7.04 1.65
N THR A 106 -1.74 6.67 2.92
CA THR A 106 -3.01 6.69 3.66
C THR A 106 -3.57 8.11 3.78
N PHE A 107 -2.73 9.12 4.07
CA PHE A 107 -3.17 10.52 4.10
C PHE A 107 -3.64 11.02 2.73
N ASP A 108 -3.01 10.60 1.63
CA ASP A 108 -3.41 10.96 0.28
C ASP A 108 -4.85 10.55 -0.03
N LYS A 109 -5.29 9.39 0.47
CA LYS A 109 -6.68 8.91 0.34
C LYS A 109 -7.71 9.80 1.03
N TYR A 110 -7.30 10.60 2.01
CA TYR A 110 -8.18 11.51 2.78
C TYR A 110 -7.91 13.00 2.51
N SER A 111 -6.93 13.33 1.68
CA SER A 111 -6.59 14.71 1.33
C SER A 111 -7.61 15.29 0.34
N LEU A 112 -8.00 16.55 0.57
CA LEU A 112 -8.78 17.34 -0.40
C LEU A 112 -7.91 17.89 -1.55
N LYS A 113 -6.58 17.78 -1.43
CA LYS A 113 -5.62 18.14 -2.48
C LYS A 113 -5.19 16.87 -3.20
N PHE A 114 -5.43 16.85 -4.51
CA PHE A 114 -5.30 15.65 -5.33
C PHE A 114 -3.89 15.59 -5.92
N VAL A 115 -2.95 15.16 -5.09
CA VAL A 115 -1.55 14.95 -5.44
C VAL A 115 -1.18 13.54 -4.98
N GLU A 116 -0.50 12.77 -5.82
CA GLU A 116 0.20 11.54 -5.42
C GLU A 116 1.45 11.97 -4.62
N GLN A 117 1.26 12.36 -3.34
CA GLN A 117 2.33 12.98 -2.54
C GLN A 117 3.42 11.97 -2.24
N ASP A 118 3.05 10.70 -2.05
CA ASP A 118 3.99 9.58 -1.93
C ASP A 118 4.90 9.45 -3.17
N PHE A 119 4.31 9.52 -4.38
CA PHE A 119 5.04 9.47 -5.64
C PHE A 119 5.94 10.71 -5.81
N GLU A 120 5.42 11.92 -5.57
CA GLU A 120 6.20 13.14 -5.66
C GLU A 120 7.39 13.13 -4.69
N LEU A 121 7.16 12.68 -3.45
CA LEU A 121 8.22 12.52 -2.46
C LEU A 121 9.26 11.50 -2.92
N SER A 122 8.83 10.38 -3.49
CA SER A 122 9.74 9.36 -4.04
C SER A 122 10.63 9.92 -5.16
N GLN A 123 10.08 10.76 -6.06
CA GLN A 123 10.84 11.41 -7.12
C GLN A 123 11.85 12.40 -6.54
N ARG A 124 11.43 13.25 -5.59
CA ARG A 124 12.33 14.20 -4.91
C ARG A 124 13.48 13.48 -4.20
N ILE A 125 13.23 12.34 -3.56
CA ILE A 125 14.27 11.52 -2.94
C ILE A 125 15.23 10.97 -4.00
N LYS A 126 14.73 10.44 -5.11
CA LYS A 126 15.55 9.95 -6.23
C LYS A 126 16.43 11.07 -6.83
N GLU A 127 15.84 12.23 -7.09
CA GLU A 127 16.52 13.41 -7.66
C GLU A 127 17.54 14.03 -6.71
N SER A 128 17.35 13.92 -5.40
CA SER A 128 18.30 14.41 -4.40
C SER A 128 19.68 13.76 -4.50
N GLY A 129 19.76 12.55 -5.09
CA GLY A 129 20.99 11.76 -5.18
C GLY A 129 21.52 11.26 -3.82
N ILE A 130 20.77 11.45 -2.73
CA ILE A 130 21.16 11.00 -1.39
C ILE A 130 21.15 9.46 -1.31
N ILE A 131 20.27 8.82 -2.07
CA ILE A 131 20.13 7.37 -2.13
C ILE A 131 20.52 6.88 -3.52
N ASN A 132 21.53 6.01 -3.59
CA ASN A 132 21.93 5.33 -4.81
C ASN A 132 21.41 3.89 -4.79
N VAL A 133 20.17 3.70 -5.20
CA VAL A 133 19.52 2.37 -5.29
C VAL A 133 19.18 2.10 -6.75
N SER A 134 19.58 0.92 -7.23
CA SER A 134 19.29 0.49 -8.61
C SER A 134 17.82 0.08 -8.76
N GLU A 135 17.28 0.16 -9.99
CA GLU A 135 15.94 -0.37 -10.26
C GLU A 135 15.84 -1.86 -9.96
N ASP A 136 16.90 -2.63 -10.20
CA ASP A 136 16.94 -4.06 -9.86
C ASP A 136 16.78 -4.31 -8.35
N ASP A 137 17.36 -3.45 -7.51
CA ASP A 137 17.22 -3.57 -6.05
C ASP A 137 15.83 -3.14 -5.58
N ILE A 138 15.20 -2.18 -6.24
CA ILE A 138 13.80 -1.83 -6.03
C ILE A 138 12.91 -3.04 -6.37
N PHE A 139 13.11 -3.67 -7.53
CA PHE A 139 12.31 -4.84 -7.92
C PHE A 139 12.55 -6.05 -7.01
N LYS A 140 13.80 -6.27 -6.55
CA LYS A 140 14.10 -7.27 -5.53
C LYS A 140 13.32 -6.99 -4.26
N PHE A 141 13.36 -5.77 -3.75
CA PHE A 141 12.65 -5.39 -2.54
C PHE A 141 11.14 -5.61 -2.69
N ILE A 142 10.55 -5.15 -3.80
CA ILE A 142 9.13 -5.39 -4.13
C ILE A 142 8.81 -6.89 -4.10
N SER A 143 9.67 -7.74 -4.67
CA SER A 143 9.46 -9.19 -4.65
C SER A 143 9.51 -9.80 -3.24
N LEU A 144 10.30 -9.23 -2.34
CA LEU A 144 10.41 -9.67 -0.95
C LEU A 144 9.18 -9.30 -0.12
N ILE A 145 8.55 -8.18 -0.45
CA ILE A 145 7.37 -7.67 0.26
C ILE A 145 6.05 -8.06 -0.40
N THR A 146 6.09 -8.72 -1.56
CA THR A 146 4.88 -9.23 -2.20
C THR A 146 4.29 -10.36 -1.37
N ASN A 147 2.97 -10.26 -1.14
CA ASN A 147 2.19 -11.27 -0.43
C ASN A 147 2.31 -12.64 -1.13
N PRO A 148 2.62 -13.73 -0.40
CA PRO A 148 2.65 -15.07 -0.99
C PRO A 148 1.23 -15.57 -1.34
N THR A 149 0.22 -15.15 -0.57
CA THR A 149 -1.19 -15.52 -0.72
C THR A 149 -2.06 -14.28 -0.58
N LYS A 150 -3.31 -14.33 -1.08
CA LYS A 150 -4.24 -13.21 -0.99
C LYS A 150 -4.57 -12.82 0.46
N ASP A 151 -4.67 -13.81 1.35
CA ASP A 151 -5.05 -13.63 2.76
C ASP A 151 -3.82 -13.54 3.68
N PHE A 152 -2.68 -13.12 3.14
CA PHE A 152 -1.47 -12.89 3.94
C PHE A 152 -1.61 -11.57 4.73
N PRO A 153 -1.09 -11.47 5.97
CA PRO A 153 -1.27 -10.28 6.79
C PRO A 153 -0.74 -9.02 6.11
N ASP A 154 -1.62 -8.02 6.06
CA ASP A 154 -1.35 -6.69 5.52
C ASP A 154 -2.06 -5.63 6.38
N SER A 155 -1.35 -5.15 7.40
CA SER A 155 -1.84 -4.20 8.38
C SER A 155 -1.94 -2.81 7.76
N SER A 156 -3.17 -2.28 7.64
CA SER A 156 -3.33 -0.84 7.46
C SER A 156 -2.76 -0.05 8.63
N GLN A 157 -2.54 1.26 8.45
CA GLN A 157 -2.18 2.20 9.51
C GLN A 157 -2.99 2.04 10.81
N ARG A 158 -4.29 1.77 10.68
CA ARG A 158 -5.15 1.53 11.85
C ARG A 158 -4.72 0.27 12.61
N TYR A 159 -4.44 -0.83 11.94
CA TYR A 159 -4.02 -2.08 12.56
C TYR A 159 -2.62 -1.99 13.15
N PHE A 160 -1.72 -1.23 12.53
CA PHE A 160 -0.41 -0.94 13.13
C PHE A 160 -0.51 -0.29 14.50
N LEU A 161 -1.43 0.66 14.65
CA LEU A 161 -1.59 1.50 15.84
C LEU A 161 -2.64 0.99 16.83
N GLU A 162 -3.44 -0.01 16.46
CA GLU A 162 -4.45 -0.58 17.34
C GLU A 162 -3.79 -1.24 18.55
N ILE A 163 -4.19 -0.81 19.75
CA ILE A 163 -3.68 -1.39 20.99
C ILE A 163 -4.37 -2.73 21.23
N ASN A 164 -3.58 -3.81 21.22
CA ASN A 164 -4.06 -5.11 21.69
C ASN A 164 -4.47 -5.02 23.16
N ARG A 165 -5.73 -5.31 23.47
CA ARG A 165 -6.30 -5.08 24.81
C ARG A 165 -5.71 -5.97 25.89
N GLU A 166 -5.28 -7.18 25.53
CA GLU A 166 -4.75 -8.16 26.48
C GLU A 166 -3.27 -7.91 26.75
N LYS A 167 -2.46 -7.80 25.68
CA LYS A 167 -1.01 -7.64 25.78
C LYS A 167 -0.55 -6.20 25.97
N LYS A 168 -1.46 -5.23 25.82
CA LYS A 168 -1.21 -3.78 25.97
C LYS A 168 -0.09 -3.26 25.08
N ILE A 169 -0.04 -3.77 23.85
CA ILE A 169 0.98 -3.44 22.85
C ILE A 169 0.30 -3.32 21.49
N THR A 170 0.87 -2.52 20.60
CA THR A 170 0.46 -2.37 19.21
C THR A 170 1.19 -3.35 18.28
N CYS A 171 0.67 -3.56 17.07
CA CYS A 171 1.38 -4.33 16.05
C CYS A 171 2.74 -3.71 15.72
N LEU A 172 2.77 -2.38 15.56
CA LEU A 172 3.99 -1.61 15.31
C LEU A 172 5.07 -1.87 16.38
N GLU A 173 4.70 -1.78 17.66
CA GLU A 173 5.64 -2.04 18.77
C GLU A 173 6.14 -3.48 18.75
N ALA A 174 5.26 -4.46 18.49
CA ALA A 174 5.66 -5.87 18.40
C ALA A 174 6.68 -6.12 17.26
N HIS A 175 6.48 -5.48 16.10
CA HIS A 175 7.44 -5.54 14.98
C HIS A 175 8.77 -4.89 15.33
N LEU A 176 8.75 -3.72 15.99
CA LEU A 176 9.97 -3.05 16.44
C LEU A 176 10.76 -3.89 17.46
N MET A 177 10.08 -4.54 18.41
CA MET A 177 10.70 -5.48 19.34
C MET A 177 11.38 -6.63 18.59
N TYR A 178 10.68 -7.27 17.65
CA TYR A 178 11.24 -8.34 16.82
C TYR A 178 12.48 -7.88 16.04
N LEU A 179 12.43 -6.69 15.43
CA LEU A 179 13.57 -6.12 14.69
C LEU A 179 14.78 -5.80 15.58
N ARG A 180 14.58 -5.56 16.88
CA ARG A 180 15.66 -5.41 17.87
C ARG A 180 16.23 -6.74 18.39
N GLY A 181 15.67 -7.88 17.94
CA GLY A 181 16.03 -9.20 18.44
C GLY A 181 15.39 -9.55 19.78
N GLU A 182 14.38 -8.80 20.21
CA GLU A 182 13.58 -9.13 21.38
C GLU A 182 12.50 -10.17 21.02
N THR A 183 11.91 -10.81 22.02
CA THR A 183 10.77 -11.73 21.84
C THR A 183 9.47 -10.98 22.11
N PRO A 184 8.76 -10.48 21.08
CA PRO A 184 7.47 -9.82 21.29
C PRO A 184 6.41 -10.82 21.80
N PRO A 185 5.41 -10.35 22.56
CA PRO A 185 4.25 -11.18 22.85
C PRO A 185 3.51 -11.55 21.56
N GLN A 186 2.96 -12.76 21.52
CA GLN A 186 2.10 -13.18 20.41
C GLN A 186 0.80 -12.38 20.43
N ILE A 187 0.46 -11.78 19.30
CA ILE A 187 -0.79 -11.06 19.05
C ILE A 187 -1.27 -11.35 17.63
N ASP A 188 -2.58 -11.30 17.43
CA ASP A 188 -3.17 -11.38 16.10
C ASP A 188 -3.11 -10.00 15.43
N ILE A 189 -2.55 -9.96 14.23
CA ILE A 189 -2.29 -8.75 13.45
C ILE A 189 -3.14 -8.70 12.18
N ALA A 190 -3.14 -7.53 11.54
CA ALA A 190 -3.92 -7.22 10.34
C ALA A 190 -5.43 -7.51 10.48
N PHE A 191 -6.16 -7.35 9.37
CA PHE A 191 -7.58 -7.70 9.32
C PHE A 191 -7.79 -9.21 9.40
N GLU A 192 -6.84 -9.97 8.85
CA GLU A 192 -6.83 -11.43 8.71
C GLU A 192 -6.72 -12.17 10.05
N ARG A 193 -6.31 -11.47 11.12
CA ARG A 193 -6.11 -12.01 12.47
C ARG A 193 -5.09 -13.17 12.50
N VAL A 194 -3.97 -12.97 11.81
CA VAL A 194 -2.85 -13.92 11.78
C VAL A 194 -1.93 -13.64 12.98
N PRO A 195 -1.43 -14.66 13.68
CA PRO A 195 -0.42 -14.45 14.72
C PRO A 195 0.85 -13.82 14.15
N ASN A 196 1.35 -12.74 14.78
CA ASN A 196 2.59 -12.08 14.36
C ASN A 196 3.81 -13.01 14.30
N THR A 197 3.83 -14.08 15.10
CA THR A 197 4.89 -15.11 15.08
C THR A 197 4.99 -15.82 13.74
N GLU A 198 3.86 -16.12 13.08
CA GLU A 198 3.86 -16.77 11.77
C GLU A 198 4.48 -15.86 10.70
N LEU A 199 4.19 -14.56 10.77
CA LEU A 199 4.81 -13.56 9.90
C LEU A 199 6.32 -13.48 10.11
N TYR A 200 6.77 -13.50 11.37
CA TYR A 200 8.20 -13.46 11.69
C TYR A 200 8.97 -14.69 11.21
N GLU A 201 8.39 -15.88 11.38
CA GLU A 201 8.94 -17.12 10.84
C GLU A 201 9.09 -17.04 9.32
N TYR A 202 8.05 -16.56 8.63
CA TYR A 202 8.08 -16.34 7.19
C TYR A 202 9.19 -15.36 6.77
N VAL A 203 9.35 -14.25 7.49
CA VAL A 203 10.40 -13.25 7.21
C VAL A 203 11.79 -13.88 7.35
N ASP A 204 12.06 -14.59 8.45
CA ASP A 204 13.37 -15.21 8.69
C ASP A 204 13.65 -16.34 7.68
N GLU A 205 12.64 -17.09 7.25
CA GLU A 205 12.80 -18.10 6.18
C GLU A 205 13.10 -17.46 4.83
N LYS A 206 12.36 -16.42 4.45
CA LYS A 206 12.52 -15.76 3.16
C LYS A 206 13.89 -15.10 3.04
N LEU A 207 14.43 -14.56 4.14
CA LEU A 207 15.77 -13.95 4.17
C LEU A 207 16.92 -14.96 4.04
N LYS A 208 16.73 -16.25 4.38
CA LYS A 208 17.77 -17.27 4.14
C LYS A 208 18.04 -17.50 2.65
N GLY A 209 17.10 -17.11 1.78
CA GLY A 209 17.21 -17.23 0.33
C GLY A 209 17.74 -15.97 -0.38
N VAL A 210 18.11 -14.93 0.36
CA VAL A 210 18.66 -13.66 -0.14
C VAL A 210 20.16 -13.61 0.12
#